data_AF-A0A6G3UBX3-F1
#
_entry.id   AF-A0A6G3UBX3-F1
#
_cell.length_a   1.000
_cell.length_b   1.000
_cell.length_c   1.000
_cell.angle_alpha   90.00
_cell.angle_beta   90.00
_cell.angle_gamma   90.00
#
_symmetry.space_group_name_H-M   'P 1'
#
loop_
_entity.id
_entity.type
_entity.pdbx_description
1 polymer ?
#
loop_
_entity_poly.entity_id
_entity_poly.type
_entity_poly.pdbx_seq_one_letter_code
_entity_poly.pdbx_strand_id
1 'polypeptide(L)'
;DLVRTRPLLGDLAGGTRAAGDTDGLAAKALAATTGADRATWLEAYVRARVNAVSGGTVDASGTAALKELGLDSLMLVRLRNDFARDLGVEIPAAEVFAATDTRGLARMLAEALPQRAAPTTAAPG
;
A
#
# COMPACT_ATOMS: atom_id res chain seq x y z
N ASP A 1 21.30 -42.32 17.41
CA ASP A 1 21.93 -41.87 16.16
C ASP A 1 20.85 -41.25 15.28
N LEU A 2 21.00 -39.98 14.94
CA LEU A 2 19.90 -39.05 14.68
C LEU A 2 19.36 -39.16 13.25
N VAL A 3 18.16 -39.72 13.14
CA VAL A 3 17.26 -39.62 12.00
C VAL A 3 16.98 -38.13 11.71
N ARG A 4 17.66 -37.57 10.70
CA ARG A 4 17.39 -36.22 10.18
C ARG A 4 16.17 -36.27 9.26
N THR A 5 14.99 -36.36 9.84
CA THR A 5 13.73 -36.04 9.14
C THR A 5 13.30 -34.66 9.62
N ARG A 6 13.67 -33.62 8.86
CA ARG A 6 13.16 -32.25 9.06
C ARG A 6 12.07 -31.96 8.03
N PRO A 7 10.77 -32.10 8.39
CA PRO A 7 9.70 -31.41 7.67
C PRO A 7 9.61 -29.99 8.23
N LEU A 8 10.23 -28.99 7.57
CA LEU A 8 10.21 -27.60 8.05
C LEU A 8 9.72 -26.55 7.03
N LEU A 9 9.04 -26.94 5.94
CA LEU A 9 8.48 -25.98 5.00
C LEU A 9 7.01 -26.29 4.63
N GLY A 10 6.22 -26.70 5.62
CA GLY A 10 4.81 -27.04 5.43
C GLY A 10 3.81 -25.91 5.72
N ASP A 11 4.21 -24.84 6.42
CA ASP A 11 3.23 -23.88 6.96
C ASP A 11 3.69 -22.41 6.84
N LEU A 12 4.14 -22.02 5.65
CA LEU A 12 4.27 -20.60 5.25
C LEU A 12 3.12 -20.18 4.30
N ALA A 13 2.03 -20.95 4.28
CA ALA A 13 0.85 -20.69 3.48
C ALA A 13 -0.05 -19.61 4.10
N GLY A 14 0.50 -18.40 4.24
CA GLY A 14 -0.26 -17.17 4.49
C GLY A 14 0.19 -15.98 3.64
N GLY A 15 1.30 -16.09 2.90
CA GLY A 15 1.99 -14.94 2.31
C GLY A 15 1.62 -14.53 0.87
N THR A 16 0.86 -15.32 0.13
CA THR A 16 0.62 -15.04 -1.31
C THR A 16 -0.78 -14.52 -1.63
N ARG A 17 -1.74 -14.61 -0.71
CA ARG A 17 -3.11 -14.10 -0.94
C ARG A 17 -3.20 -12.58 -0.75
N ALA A 18 -2.45 -12.03 0.21
CA ALA A 18 -2.43 -10.59 0.46
C ALA A 18 -1.89 -9.79 -0.72
N ALA A 19 -0.87 -10.30 -1.43
CA ALA A 19 -0.29 -9.64 -2.59
C ALA A 19 -1.33 -9.47 -3.73
N GLY A 20 -2.06 -10.53 -4.07
CA GLY A 20 -3.11 -10.45 -5.10
C GLY A 20 -4.30 -9.57 -4.72
N ASP A 21 -4.62 -9.48 -3.42
CA ASP A 21 -5.63 -8.55 -2.93
C ASP A 21 -5.16 -7.09 -3.06
N THR A 22 -3.90 -6.80 -2.72
CA THR A 22 -3.30 -5.46 -2.91
C THR A 22 -3.24 -5.02 -4.37
N ASP A 23 -2.83 -5.88 -5.30
CA ASP A 23 -2.82 -5.57 -6.74
C ASP A 23 -4.24 -5.20 -7.23
N GLY A 24 -5.27 -5.92 -6.75
CA GLY A 24 -6.67 -5.62 -7.06
C GLY A 24 -7.15 -4.29 -6.48
N LEU A 25 -6.70 -3.92 -5.29
CA LEU A 25 -7.01 -2.62 -4.67
C LEU A 25 -6.35 -1.46 -5.41
N ALA A 26 -5.08 -1.62 -5.83
CA ALA A 26 -4.36 -0.64 -6.64
C ALA A 26 -5.06 -0.43 -8.00
N ALA A 27 -5.44 -1.51 -8.68
CA ALA A 27 -6.19 -1.43 -9.93
C ALA A 27 -7.52 -0.66 -9.79
N LYS A 28 -8.24 -0.88 -8.69
CA LYS A 28 -9.49 -0.14 -8.39
C LYS A 28 -9.24 1.34 -8.10
N ALA A 29 -8.18 1.67 -7.35
CA ALA A 29 -7.79 3.06 -7.11
C ALA A 29 -7.44 3.81 -8.42
N LEU A 30 -6.77 3.12 -9.34
CA LEU A 30 -6.45 3.68 -10.66
C LEU A 30 -7.70 3.83 -11.55
N ALA A 31 -8.63 2.88 -11.49
CA ALA A 31 -9.88 2.89 -12.24
C ALA A 31 -10.95 3.88 -11.70
N ALA A 32 -10.84 4.28 -10.44
CA ALA A 32 -11.78 5.18 -9.78
C ALA A 32 -11.95 6.51 -10.54
N THR A 33 -13.19 6.91 -10.78
CA THR A 33 -13.51 8.13 -11.55
C THR A 33 -13.59 9.39 -10.69
N THR A 34 -13.69 9.24 -9.36
CA THR A 34 -13.77 10.36 -8.41
C THR A 34 -12.65 10.29 -7.39
N GLY A 35 -12.25 11.44 -6.84
CA GLY A 35 -11.26 11.50 -5.77
C GLY A 35 -11.69 10.78 -4.48
N ALA A 36 -12.99 10.78 -4.17
CA ALA A 36 -13.53 10.11 -2.99
C ALA A 36 -13.43 8.58 -3.11
N ASP A 37 -13.86 8.01 -4.24
CA ASP A 37 -13.76 6.56 -4.49
C ASP A 37 -12.28 6.13 -4.55
N ARG A 38 -11.43 6.93 -5.20
CA ARG A 38 -9.99 6.70 -5.24
C ARG A 38 -9.37 6.67 -3.85
N ALA A 39 -9.70 7.64 -2.99
CA ALA A 39 -9.18 7.70 -1.63
C ALA A 39 -9.58 6.48 -0.79
N THR A 40 -10.81 5.96 -0.97
CA THR A 40 -11.27 4.73 -0.30
C THR A 40 -10.45 3.51 -0.72
N TRP A 41 -10.23 3.32 -2.03
CA TRP A 41 -9.41 2.21 -2.52
C TRP A 41 -7.94 2.33 -2.10
N LEU A 42 -7.39 3.54 -2.11
CA LEU A 42 -6.03 3.79 -1.64
C LEU A 42 -5.88 3.54 -0.14
N GLU A 43 -6.87 3.90 0.67
CA GLU A 43 -6.84 3.62 2.11
C GLU A 43 -6.84 2.11 2.38
N ALA A 44 -7.70 1.36 1.69
CA ALA A 44 -7.72 -0.10 1.78
C ALA A 44 -6.39 -0.71 1.31
N TYR A 45 -5.84 -0.22 0.19
CA TYR A 45 -4.55 -0.65 -0.33
C TYR A 45 -3.40 -0.40 0.66
N VAL A 46 -3.31 0.82 1.20
CA VAL A 46 -2.29 1.20 2.19
C VAL A 46 -2.40 0.31 3.43
N ARG A 47 -3.61 0.10 3.96
CA ARG A 47 -3.84 -0.78 5.10
C ARG A 47 -3.37 -2.21 4.83
N ALA A 48 -3.69 -2.75 3.67
CA ALA A 48 -3.25 -4.09 3.29
C ALA A 48 -1.73 -4.16 3.14
N ARG A 49 -1.10 -3.11 2.58
CA ARG A 49 0.36 -3.06 2.42
C ARG A 49 1.09 -2.93 3.75
N VAL A 50 0.61 -2.09 4.67
CA VAL A 50 1.15 -1.99 6.04
C VAL A 50 1.04 -3.33 6.75
N ASN A 51 -0.12 -3.99 6.72
CA ASN A 51 -0.28 -5.33 7.30
C ASN A 51 0.70 -6.34 6.68
N ALA A 52 0.88 -6.33 5.35
CA ALA A 52 1.78 -7.23 4.66
C ALA A 52 3.26 -7.02 5.05
N VAL A 53 3.73 -5.77 5.11
CA VAL A 53 5.13 -5.48 5.48
C VAL A 53 5.39 -5.71 6.98
N SER A 54 4.37 -5.57 7.83
CA SER A 54 4.43 -5.88 9.26
C SER A 54 4.24 -7.37 9.57
N GLY A 55 3.96 -8.22 8.57
CA GLY A 55 3.64 -9.63 8.79
C GLY A 55 2.37 -9.86 9.63
N GLY A 56 1.43 -8.93 9.59
CA GLY A 56 0.16 -8.98 10.35
C GLY A 56 0.29 -8.66 11.83
N THR A 57 1.45 -8.18 12.29
CA THR A 57 1.68 -7.84 13.71
C THR A 57 1.10 -6.49 14.13
N VAL A 58 0.64 -5.71 13.14
CA VAL A 58 0.21 -4.32 13.30
C VAL A 58 -1.21 -4.18 12.79
N ASP A 59 -2.12 -3.68 13.63
CA ASP A 59 -3.45 -3.31 13.15
C ASP A 59 -3.39 -1.96 12.45
N ALA A 60 -3.36 -2.00 11.11
CA ALA A 60 -3.43 -0.81 10.27
C ALA A 60 -4.88 -0.29 10.07
N SER A 61 -5.85 -0.86 10.79
CA SER A 61 -7.25 -0.41 10.81
C SER A 61 -7.45 0.80 11.72
N GLY A 62 -6.62 0.94 12.76
CA GLY A 62 -6.64 2.07 13.68
C GLY A 62 -6.13 3.38 13.07
N THR A 63 -6.52 4.49 13.69
CA THR A 63 -5.94 5.84 13.47
C THR A 63 -4.55 5.97 14.10
N ALA A 64 -3.93 4.86 14.49
CA ALA A 64 -2.65 4.83 15.17
C ALA A 64 -1.56 5.32 14.23
N ALA A 65 -0.62 6.10 14.76
CA ALA A 65 0.36 6.69 13.90
C ALA A 65 1.30 5.62 13.32
N LEU A 66 1.73 5.76 12.06
CA LEU A 66 2.68 4.81 11.45
C LEU A 66 3.95 4.62 12.31
N LYS A 67 4.38 5.67 13.02
CA LYS A 67 5.49 5.61 13.99
C LYS A 67 5.17 4.77 15.24
N GLU A 68 3.92 4.81 15.70
CA GLU A 68 3.46 4.12 16.91
C GLU A 68 3.21 2.63 16.64
N LEU A 69 2.98 2.29 15.38
CA LEU A 69 2.87 0.93 14.88
C LEU A 69 4.23 0.23 14.72
N GLY A 70 5.34 0.89 15.05
CA GLY A 70 6.68 0.29 15.00
C GLY A 70 7.18 0.01 13.58
N LEU A 71 6.72 0.76 12.57
CA LEU A 71 7.25 0.64 11.21
C LEU A 71 8.73 1.06 11.18
N ASP A 72 9.62 0.09 11.02
CA ASP A 72 11.05 0.33 10.84
C ASP A 72 11.39 0.93 9.47
N SER A 73 12.57 1.53 9.34
CA SER A 73 13.07 2.11 8.08
C SER A 73 13.01 1.12 6.89
N LEU A 74 13.24 -0.18 7.12
CA LEU A 74 13.15 -1.19 6.06
C LEU A 74 11.72 -1.42 5.58
N MET A 75 10.74 -1.35 6.49
CA MET A 75 9.32 -1.48 6.13
C MET A 75 8.86 -0.26 5.34
N LEU A 76 9.34 0.93 5.70
CA LEU A 76 9.10 2.16 4.96
C LEU A 76 9.66 2.10 3.54
N VAL A 77 10.89 1.61 3.37
CA VAL A 77 11.50 1.46 2.04
C VAL A 77 10.71 0.45 1.20
N ARG A 78 10.26 -0.67 1.79
CA ARG A 78 9.39 -1.63 1.10
C ARG A 78 8.10 -0.97 0.63
N LEU A 79 7.35 -0.32 1.54
CA LEU A 79 6.12 0.41 1.23
C LEU A 79 6.30 1.37 0.04
N ARG A 80 7.37 2.17 0.06
CA ARG A 80 7.69 3.11 -1.03
C ARG A 80 7.92 2.40 -2.36
N ASN A 81 8.69 1.32 -2.36
CA ASN A 81 8.94 0.53 -3.56
C ASN A 81 7.65 -0.08 -4.11
N ASP A 82 6.74 -0.50 -3.22
CA ASP A 82 5.46 -1.07 -3.62
C ASP A 82 4.51 -0.01 -4.19
N PHE A 83 4.50 1.21 -3.63
CA PHE A 83 3.76 2.32 -4.22
C PHE A 83 4.29 2.71 -5.60
N ALA A 84 5.61 2.75 -5.77
CA ALA A 84 6.22 3.00 -7.06
C ALA A 84 5.88 1.89 -8.06
N ARG A 85 5.88 0.63 -7.62
CA ARG A 85 5.58 -0.54 -8.46
C ARG A 85 4.12 -0.62 -8.88
N ASP A 86 3.19 -0.49 -7.93
CA ASP A 86 1.79 -0.83 -8.14
C ASP A 86 0.96 0.40 -8.56
N LEU A 87 1.36 1.60 -8.13
CA LEU A 87 0.66 2.86 -8.42
C LEU A 87 1.46 3.78 -9.35
N GLY A 88 2.75 3.50 -9.60
CA GLY A 88 3.62 4.39 -10.38
C GLY A 88 3.97 5.69 -9.64
N VAL A 89 3.81 5.73 -8.31
CA VAL A 89 4.00 6.93 -7.49
C VAL A 89 5.26 6.81 -6.65
N GLU A 90 6.16 7.78 -6.79
CA GLU A 90 7.35 7.91 -5.94
C GLU A 90 7.13 8.97 -4.86
N ILE A 91 6.88 8.53 -3.62
CA ILE A 91 6.78 9.44 -2.47
C ILE A 91 8.17 9.56 -1.81
N PRO A 92 8.68 10.76 -1.49
CA PRO A 92 9.88 10.94 -0.68
C PRO A 92 9.75 10.28 0.70
N ALA A 93 10.83 9.70 1.22
CA ALA A 93 10.80 9.06 2.54
C ALA A 93 10.35 10.03 3.64
N ALA A 94 10.78 11.30 3.56
CA ALA A 94 10.38 12.35 4.50
C ALA A 94 8.86 12.58 4.56
N GLU A 95 8.16 12.50 3.42
CA GLU A 95 6.70 12.63 3.38
C GLU A 95 6.00 11.40 3.96
N VAL A 96 6.51 10.21 3.67
CA VAL A 96 6.02 8.96 4.30
C VAL A 96 6.23 9.00 5.82
N PHE A 97 7.35 9.55 6.30
CA PHE A 97 7.61 9.76 7.72
C PHE A 97 6.73 10.85 8.35
N ALA A 98 6.35 11.88 7.59
CA ALA A 98 5.46 12.94 8.03
C ALA A 98 3.98 12.49 8.09
N ALA A 99 3.64 11.39 7.42
CA ALA A 99 2.31 10.82 7.46
C ALA A 99 1.98 10.35 8.88
N THR A 100 0.97 10.99 9.47
CA THR A 100 0.50 10.62 10.80
C THR A 100 -0.06 9.21 10.77
N ASP A 101 -0.97 8.90 9.85
CA ASP A 101 -1.75 7.66 9.82
C ASP A 101 -1.97 7.14 8.38
N THR A 102 -2.54 5.93 8.26
CA THR A 102 -2.81 5.27 6.97
C THR A 102 -3.72 6.08 6.05
N ARG A 103 -4.66 6.85 6.61
CA ARG A 103 -5.56 7.70 5.84
C ARG A 103 -4.85 8.95 5.32
N GLY A 104 -3.96 9.55 6.12
CA GLY A 104 -3.07 10.62 5.68
C GLY A 104 -2.22 10.19 4.48
N LEU A 105 -1.64 8.99 4.56
CA LEU A 105 -0.84 8.44 3.48
C LEU A 105 -1.65 8.12 2.22
N ALA A 106 -2.87 7.59 2.37
CA ALA A 106 -3.78 7.38 1.25
C ALA A 106 -4.16 8.69 0.54
N ARG A 107 -4.33 9.79 1.28
CA ARG A 107 -4.56 11.11 0.68
C ARG A 107 -3.34 11.61 -0.10
N MET A 108 -2.14 11.48 0.44
CA MET A 108 -0.92 11.86 -0.30
C MET A 108 -0.79 11.08 -1.60
N LEU A 109 -1.08 9.77 -1.59
CA LEU A 109 -1.13 8.96 -2.81
C LEU A 109 -2.22 9.44 -3.79
N ALA A 110 -3.38 9.86 -3.29
CA ALA A 110 -4.47 10.37 -4.12
C ALA A 110 -4.13 11.69 -4.82
N GLU A 111 -3.38 12.56 -4.14
CA GLU A 111 -2.89 13.84 -4.67
C GLU A 111 -1.72 13.64 -5.66
N ALA A 112 -0.86 12.65 -5.40
CA ALA A 112 0.27 12.33 -6.27
C ALA A 112 -0.13 11.57 -7.54
N LEU A 113 -1.24 10.82 -7.50
CA LEU A 113 -1.80 10.19 -8.69
C LEU A 113 -2.38 11.25 -9.61
N PRO A 114 -2.07 11.23 -10.92
CA PRO A 114 -2.71 12.12 -11.86
C PRO A 114 -4.22 11.91 -11.77
N GLN A 115 -4.96 12.98 -11.50
CA GLN A 115 -6.40 12.99 -11.72
C GLN A 115 -6.57 12.53 -13.17
N ARG A 116 -7.32 11.45 -13.42
CA ARG A 116 -7.77 11.12 -14.77
C ARG A 116 -8.66 12.28 -15.21
N ALA A 117 -8.05 13.38 -15.65
CA ALA A 117 -8.74 14.43 -16.34
C ALA A 117 -9.43 13.73 -17.50
N ALA A 118 -10.76 13.87 -17.58
CA ALA A 118 -11.46 13.54 -18.80
C ALA A 118 -10.62 14.10 -19.96
N PRO A 119 -10.47 13.37 -21.09
CA PRO A 119 -9.75 13.91 -22.21
C PRO A 119 -10.43 15.22 -22.59
N THR A 120 -9.83 16.35 -22.22
CA THR A 120 -10.16 17.63 -22.79
C THR A 120 -9.73 17.50 -24.23
N THR A 121 -10.64 17.00 -25.06
CA THR A 121 -10.60 17.17 -26.50
C THR A 121 -10.77 18.66 -26.72
N ALA A 122 -9.68 19.40 -26.56
CA ALA A 122 -9.56 20.75 -27.05
C ALA A 122 -9.54 20.62 -28.58
N ALA A 123 -10.62 21.07 -29.20
CA ALA A 123 -10.84 21.06 -30.64
C ALA A 123 -9.73 21.82 -31.40
N PRO A 124 -9.39 21.43 -32.64
CA PRO A 124 -8.51 22.21 -33.50
C PRO A 124 -9.22 23.52 -33.91
N GLY A 125 -8.43 24.59 -34.00
CA GLY A 125 -8.87 25.91 -34.48
C GLY A 125 -9.06 25.99 -35.99
#